data_AF-A0A356QXV5-F1
#
_entry.id   AF-A0A356QXV5-F1
#
_cell.length_a   1.000
_cell.length_b   1.000
_cell.length_c   1.000
_cell.angle_alpha   90.00
_cell.angle_beta   90.00
_cell.angle_gamma   90.00
#
_symmetry.space_group_name_H-M   'P 1'
#
loop_
_entity.id
_entity.type
_entity.pdbx_description
1 polymer ?
#
loop_
_entity_poly.entity_id
_entity_poly.type
_entity_poly.pdbx_seq_one_letter_code
_entity_poly.pdbx_strand_id
1 'polypeptide(L)'
;VGAMAGQWCPHGLDPDLPGDQRAEAGGSLVFDSTPLDSPIDVLGPPRVLVKVTSDKPVANLAVVLSEVLEDGGVTRVSYGLLNLTHRDSHESPEPLEPGKAYEVEIQLCEAGHRFTPGNKIRVALSTSYWPIAWPAPEKPTITLTSGTGALMLPVRSEGSVEAELHEFQEAEGAAPLRKTISRDSDYQWEVTTDMKSGVLTEHQWFDEGRVTYDHHDGWTVESTHDEYRSIHPDDPLSAKLDITWTEHFERADWAVSSVTHTLVTSTATEIKVEADLEVRMNAEVVHERAWRLAFPRQLL
;
A
#
# COMPACT_ATOMS: atom_id res chain seq x y z
N VAL A 1 -0.62 -12.60 -0.04
CA VAL A 1 -0.94 -11.70 1.08
C VAL A 1 -0.69 -10.29 0.61
N GLY A 2 -1.63 -9.38 0.84
CA GLY A 2 -1.60 -7.96 0.49
C GLY A 2 -2.73 -7.51 -0.46
N ALA A 3 -3.54 -8.40 -1.01
CA ALA A 3 -4.56 -8.03 -2.01
C ALA A 3 -5.69 -7.17 -1.40
N MET A 4 -6.00 -7.36 -0.11
CA MET A 4 -6.95 -6.56 0.67
C MET A 4 -6.24 -5.51 1.55
N ALA A 5 -4.99 -5.15 1.21
CA ALA A 5 -4.26 -4.13 1.95
C ALA A 5 -4.72 -2.69 1.63
N GLY A 6 -5.64 -2.49 0.68
CA GLY A 6 -5.97 -1.16 0.17
C GLY A 6 -4.77 -0.53 -0.56
N GLN A 7 -4.87 0.75 -0.89
CA GLN A 7 -3.78 1.43 -1.60
C GLN A 7 -2.64 1.84 -0.66
N TRP A 8 -1.44 1.92 -1.22
CA TRP A 8 -0.30 2.54 -0.55
C TRP A 8 -0.55 4.01 -0.20
N CYS A 9 -1.23 4.74 -1.09
CA CYS A 9 -1.59 6.15 -0.91
C CYS A 9 -3.08 6.34 -1.18
N PRO A 10 -3.96 6.10 -0.19
CA PRO A 10 -5.39 6.31 -0.34
C PRO A 10 -5.69 7.82 -0.44
N HIS A 11 -6.64 8.17 -1.29
CA HIS A 11 -7.14 9.53 -1.55
C HIS A 11 -8.53 9.76 -0.91
N GLY A 12 -9.07 8.77 -0.18
CA GLY A 12 -10.42 8.77 0.38
C GLY A 12 -11.49 8.46 -0.66
N LEU A 13 -11.13 7.81 -1.77
CA LEU A 13 -12.04 7.34 -2.80
C LEU A 13 -12.47 5.90 -2.46
N ASP A 14 -13.75 5.57 -2.57
CA ASP A 14 -14.19 4.18 -2.42
C ASP A 14 -13.90 3.41 -3.73
N PRO A 15 -13.13 2.30 -3.74
CA PRO A 15 -12.57 1.56 -2.60
C PRO A 15 -11.03 1.67 -2.47
N ASP A 16 -10.46 2.64 -1.77
CA ASP A 16 -9.00 2.76 -1.57
C ASP A 16 -8.50 2.35 -0.18
N LEU A 17 -9.43 2.18 0.76
CA LEU A 17 -9.18 1.70 2.10
C LEU A 17 -9.02 0.16 2.13
N PRO A 18 -8.33 -0.38 3.16
CA PRO A 18 -8.18 -1.83 3.31
C PRO A 18 -9.54 -2.52 3.47
N GLY A 19 -9.69 -3.66 2.80
CA GLY A 19 -10.83 -4.56 2.97
C GLY A 19 -10.76 -5.36 4.27
N ASP A 20 -11.63 -6.36 4.39
CA ASP A 20 -11.63 -7.27 5.54
C ASP A 20 -10.36 -8.15 5.57
N GLN A 21 -9.60 -8.07 6.65
CA GLN A 21 -8.31 -8.75 6.77
C GLN A 21 -8.43 -10.27 7.00
N ARG A 22 -9.64 -10.83 7.13
CA ARG A 22 -9.84 -12.29 7.11
C ARG A 22 -9.28 -12.93 5.83
N ALA A 23 -9.41 -12.27 4.69
CA ALA A 23 -8.92 -12.76 3.41
C ALA A 23 -7.39 -12.93 3.39
N GLU A 24 -6.67 -12.15 4.21
CA GLU A 24 -5.21 -12.14 4.29
C GLU A 24 -4.65 -13.16 5.29
N ALA A 25 -5.48 -13.61 6.25
CA ALA A 25 -5.07 -14.48 7.33
C ALA A 25 -4.54 -15.84 6.84
N GLY A 26 -5.07 -16.36 5.72
CA GLY A 26 -4.68 -17.67 5.19
C GLY A 26 -3.22 -17.77 4.74
N GLY A 27 -2.57 -16.66 4.43
CA GLY A 27 -1.15 -16.61 4.07
C GLY A 27 -0.24 -16.03 5.16
N SER A 28 -0.77 -15.83 6.37
CA SER A 28 -0.08 -15.14 7.46
C SER A 28 0.02 -16.01 8.71
N LEU A 29 1.06 -15.80 9.51
CA LEU A 29 1.15 -16.30 10.87
C LEU A 29 0.41 -15.34 11.81
N VAL A 30 -0.66 -15.79 12.45
CA VAL A 30 -1.60 -14.94 13.19
C VAL A 30 -1.48 -15.17 14.70
N PHE A 31 -1.43 -14.08 15.44
CA PHE A 31 -1.50 -14.04 16.90
C PHE A 31 -2.68 -13.16 17.32
N ASP A 32 -3.59 -13.72 18.11
CA ASP A 32 -4.74 -13.01 18.67
C ASP A 32 -4.59 -12.89 20.18
N SER A 33 -4.95 -11.73 20.72
CA SER A 33 -5.15 -11.56 22.16
C SER A 33 -6.40 -12.31 22.63
N THR A 34 -6.56 -12.43 23.94
CA THR A 34 -7.89 -12.62 24.52
C THR A 34 -8.76 -11.40 24.21
N PRO A 35 -10.10 -11.52 24.26
CA PRO A 35 -10.99 -10.37 24.26
C PRO A 35 -10.53 -9.33 25.28
N LEU A 36 -10.60 -8.05 24.91
CA LEU A 36 -10.19 -6.95 25.77
C LEU A 36 -11.24 -6.69 26.86
N ASP A 37 -10.80 -6.51 28.10
CA ASP A 37 -11.68 -6.17 29.23
C ASP A 37 -11.97 -4.66 29.30
N SER A 38 -11.09 -3.82 28.73
CA SER A 38 -11.15 -2.36 28.76
C SER A 38 -10.66 -1.78 27.42
N PRO A 39 -11.07 -0.56 27.04
CA PRO A 39 -10.60 0.05 25.80
C PRO A 39 -9.09 0.32 25.85
N ILE A 40 -8.46 0.34 24.68
CA ILE A 40 -7.06 0.76 24.52
C ILE A 40 -7.00 1.83 23.44
N ASP A 41 -6.67 3.05 23.86
CA ASP A 41 -6.48 4.20 22.96
C ASP A 41 -5.03 4.28 22.49
N VAL A 42 -4.85 4.15 21.18
CA VAL A 42 -3.56 4.24 20.50
C VAL A 42 -3.49 5.55 19.76
N LEU A 43 -2.41 6.31 20.01
CA LEU A 43 -2.07 7.50 19.24
C LEU A 43 -0.55 7.55 19.03
N GLY A 44 -0.10 7.23 17.82
CA GLY A 44 1.31 7.16 17.46
C GLY A 44 1.64 5.88 16.67
N PRO A 45 2.93 5.53 16.50
CA PRO A 45 3.34 4.36 15.73
C PRO A 45 3.45 3.11 16.64
N PRO A 46 2.65 2.06 16.42
CA PRO A 46 2.86 0.76 17.06
C PRO A 46 4.21 0.15 16.65
N ARG A 47 4.79 -0.70 17.48
CA ARG A 47 6.06 -1.41 17.19
C ARG A 47 5.91 -2.89 17.50
N VAL A 48 6.49 -3.75 16.67
CA VAL A 48 6.55 -5.19 16.91
C VAL A 48 8.01 -5.63 16.99
N LEU A 49 8.37 -6.23 18.12
CA LEU A 49 9.70 -6.81 18.35
C LEU A 49 9.60 -8.31 18.17
N VAL A 50 10.49 -8.87 17.35
CA VAL A 50 10.56 -10.32 17.12
C VAL A 50 12.00 -10.76 16.96
N LYS A 51 12.25 -12.03 17.30
CA LYS A 51 13.51 -12.71 16.99
C LYS A 51 13.28 -13.67 15.84
N VAL A 52 13.97 -13.46 14.73
CA VAL A 52 13.70 -14.11 13.45
C VAL A 52 14.94 -14.81 12.90
N THR A 53 14.74 -15.92 12.20
CA THR A 53 15.75 -16.53 11.31
C THR A 53 15.16 -16.64 9.91
N SER A 54 15.99 -16.48 8.88
CA SER A 54 15.60 -16.74 7.48
C SER A 54 16.49 -17.84 6.89
N ASP A 55 15.95 -18.60 5.94
CA ASP A 55 16.69 -19.54 5.09
C ASP A 55 17.29 -18.87 3.84
N LYS A 56 17.03 -17.58 3.62
CA LYS A 56 17.51 -16.79 2.47
C LYS A 56 18.27 -15.54 2.93
N PRO A 57 19.17 -15.01 2.07
CA PRO A 57 19.92 -13.79 2.39
C PRO A 57 19.09 -12.50 2.28
N VAL A 58 17.95 -12.54 1.59
CA VAL A 58 17.02 -11.41 1.44
C VAL A 58 15.63 -11.91 1.80
N ALA A 59 14.95 -11.17 2.68
CA ALA A 59 13.60 -11.49 3.10
C ALA A 59 12.87 -10.24 3.59
N ASN A 60 11.60 -10.12 3.20
CA ASN A 60 10.70 -9.12 3.73
C ASN A 60 9.88 -9.72 4.88
N LEU A 61 9.57 -8.90 5.88
CA LEU A 61 8.62 -9.21 6.93
C LEU A 61 7.57 -8.11 6.97
N ALA A 62 6.34 -8.47 6.63
CA ALA A 62 5.17 -7.63 6.76
C ALA A 62 4.44 -7.95 8.06
N VAL A 63 4.00 -6.91 8.76
CA VAL A 63 3.24 -7.00 10.01
C VAL A 63 1.96 -6.21 9.82
N VAL A 64 0.81 -6.84 10.05
CA VAL A 64 -0.50 -6.19 10.02
C VAL A 64 -1.08 -6.24 11.43
N LEU A 65 -1.38 -5.06 11.98
CA LEU A 65 -2.12 -4.88 13.23
C LEU A 65 -3.59 -4.70 12.89
N SER A 66 -4.46 -5.47 13.55
CA SER A 66 -5.90 -5.44 13.30
C SER A 66 -6.71 -5.55 14.58
N GLU A 67 -7.94 -5.08 14.51
CA GLU A 67 -8.97 -5.36 15.50
C GLU A 67 -9.91 -6.45 14.96
N VAL A 68 -10.08 -7.52 15.72
CA VAL A 68 -11.05 -8.58 15.43
C VAL A 68 -12.31 -8.26 16.21
N LEU A 69 -13.38 -7.98 15.49
CA LEU A 69 -14.69 -7.64 16.03
C LEU A 69 -15.40 -8.87 16.60
N GLU A 70 -16.36 -8.68 17.49
CA GLU A 70 -17.16 -9.76 18.07
C GLU A 70 -17.92 -10.60 17.02
N ASP A 71 -18.34 -9.99 15.91
CA ASP A 71 -18.99 -10.67 14.78
C ASP A 71 -18.00 -11.44 13.87
N GLY A 72 -16.70 -11.34 14.17
CA GLY A 72 -15.62 -11.97 13.45
C GLY A 72 -15.04 -11.14 12.29
N GLY A 73 -15.58 -9.95 11.99
CA GLY A 73 -14.97 -9.00 11.07
C GLY A 73 -13.57 -8.60 11.54
N VAL A 74 -12.65 -8.30 10.60
CA VAL A 74 -11.28 -7.91 10.95
C VAL A 74 -10.90 -6.62 10.24
N THR A 75 -10.75 -5.57 11.02
CA THR A 75 -10.40 -4.23 10.53
C THR A 75 -8.91 -3.98 10.68
N ARG A 76 -8.24 -3.54 9.61
CA ARG A 76 -6.83 -3.14 9.70
C ARG A 76 -6.72 -1.83 10.48
N VAL A 77 -5.88 -1.83 11.51
CA VAL A 77 -5.56 -0.65 12.33
C VAL A 77 -4.26 -0.01 11.85
N SER A 78 -3.24 -0.82 11.57
CA SER A 78 -1.96 -0.35 11.04
C SER A 78 -1.23 -1.50 10.35
N TYR A 79 -0.16 -1.19 9.61
CA TYR A 79 0.76 -2.20 9.07
C TYR A 79 2.19 -1.65 9.07
N GLY A 80 3.17 -2.54 8.99
CA GLY A 80 4.59 -2.22 8.88
C GLY A 80 5.29 -3.21 7.95
N LEU A 81 6.34 -2.74 7.30
CA LEU A 81 7.14 -3.51 6.36
C LEU A 81 8.61 -3.33 6.69
N LEU A 82 9.33 -4.44 6.82
CA LEU A 82 10.78 -4.42 6.97
C LEU A 82 11.41 -5.42 6.00
N ASN A 83 12.23 -4.91 5.08
CA ASN A 83 13.25 -5.74 4.46
C ASN A 83 14.32 -6.02 5.52
N LEU A 84 14.48 -7.28 5.91
CA LEU A 84 15.34 -7.69 7.02
C LEU A 84 16.83 -7.41 6.77
N THR A 85 17.23 -7.13 5.53
CA THR A 85 18.60 -6.67 5.24
C THR A 85 18.86 -5.24 5.72
N HIS A 86 17.79 -4.46 5.95
CA HIS A 86 17.84 -3.11 6.49
C HIS A 86 17.65 -3.04 8.02
N ARG A 87 17.65 -4.19 8.71
CA ARG A 87 17.43 -4.29 10.17
C ARG A 87 18.31 -3.36 11.01
N ASP A 88 19.54 -3.07 10.54
CA ASP A 88 20.54 -2.27 11.26
C ASP A 88 20.73 -0.88 10.61
N SER A 89 20.43 -0.72 9.31
CA SER A 89 20.57 0.54 8.57
C SER A 89 19.79 0.53 7.26
N HIS A 90 19.07 1.61 6.98
CA HIS A 90 18.44 1.81 5.67
C HIS A 90 19.41 2.30 4.59
N GLU A 91 20.51 2.95 4.98
CA GLU A 91 21.53 3.49 4.07
C GLU A 91 22.57 2.42 3.67
N SER A 92 22.84 1.47 4.55
CA SER A 92 23.84 0.42 4.36
C SER A 92 23.26 -0.95 4.71
N PRO A 93 22.38 -1.51 3.85
CA PRO A 93 21.78 -2.81 4.11
C PRO A 93 22.82 -3.93 4.02
N GLU A 94 22.65 -4.96 4.83
CA GLU A 94 23.52 -6.14 4.88
C GLU A 94 22.70 -7.42 4.69
N PRO A 95 23.18 -8.37 3.87
CA PRO A 95 22.46 -9.62 3.66
C PRO A 95 22.32 -10.39 4.96
N LEU A 96 21.26 -11.18 5.06
CA LEU A 96 21.12 -12.15 6.14
C LEU A 96 22.07 -13.32 5.92
N GLU A 97 22.72 -13.77 6.98
CA GLU A 97 23.28 -15.11 7.07
C GLU A 97 22.14 -16.13 7.29
N PRO A 98 21.91 -17.08 6.36
CA PRO A 98 20.86 -18.08 6.52
C PRO A 98 21.01 -18.89 7.82
N GLY A 99 19.92 -19.05 8.56
CA GLY A 99 19.86 -19.76 9.84
C GLY A 99 20.34 -18.97 11.06
N LYS A 100 20.97 -17.79 10.88
CA LYS A 100 21.33 -16.89 11.99
C LYS A 100 20.09 -16.18 12.52
N ALA A 101 20.01 -16.04 13.84
CA ALA A 101 18.93 -15.33 14.50
C ALA A 101 19.23 -13.84 14.63
N TYR A 102 18.24 -13.01 14.33
CA TYR A 102 18.29 -11.55 14.43
C TYR A 102 17.14 -11.08 15.31
N GLU A 103 17.42 -10.11 16.19
CA GLU A 103 16.40 -9.36 16.89
C GLU A 103 16.07 -8.15 16.03
N VAL A 104 14.81 -8.00 15.65
CA VAL A 104 14.35 -6.93 14.78
C VAL A 104 13.13 -6.27 15.38
N GLU A 105 13.04 -4.97 15.14
CA GLU A 105 11.90 -4.16 15.49
C GLU A 105 11.29 -3.59 14.21
N ILE A 106 9.98 -3.79 14.06
CA ILE A 106 9.20 -3.27 12.96
C ILE A 106 8.32 -2.15 13.51
N GLN A 107 8.61 -0.92 13.13
CA GLN A 107 7.70 0.20 13.34
C GLN A 107 6.57 0.12 12.31
N LEU A 108 5.33 0.22 12.79
CA LEU A 108 4.13 0.27 11.94
C LEU A 108 3.78 1.74 11.63
N CYS A 109 2.92 1.95 10.63
CA CYS A 109 2.34 3.25 10.33
C CYS A 109 1.67 3.85 11.58
N GLU A 110 1.66 5.18 11.64
CA GLU A 110 0.94 5.94 12.68
C GLU A 110 -0.51 5.48 12.78
N ALA A 111 -0.99 5.28 14.00
CA ALA A 111 -2.36 4.88 14.28
C ALA A 111 -3.01 5.86 15.27
N GLY A 112 -4.21 6.31 14.93
CA GLY A 112 -5.16 6.92 15.87
C GLY A 112 -6.37 6.01 15.96
N HIS A 113 -6.40 5.11 16.95
CA HIS A 113 -7.41 4.04 17.02
C HIS A 113 -7.78 3.72 18.47
N ARG A 114 -9.07 3.42 18.70
CA ARG A 114 -9.56 2.89 19.98
C ARG A 114 -9.95 1.43 19.78
N PHE A 115 -9.17 0.52 20.36
CA PHE A 115 -9.60 -0.87 20.46
C PHE A 115 -10.75 -0.98 21.48
N THR A 116 -11.82 -1.68 21.10
CA THR A 116 -13.06 -1.75 21.87
C THR A 116 -13.06 -2.97 22.80
N PRO A 117 -13.61 -2.86 24.04
CA PRO A 117 -13.84 -4.02 24.90
C PRO A 117 -14.63 -5.13 24.18
N GLY A 118 -14.33 -6.40 24.47
CA GLY A 118 -14.91 -7.56 23.79
C GLY A 118 -14.22 -7.95 22.48
N ASN A 119 -13.63 -6.99 21.77
CA ASN A 119 -12.83 -7.25 20.57
C ASN A 119 -11.44 -7.80 20.92
N LYS A 120 -10.70 -8.28 19.92
CA LYS A 120 -9.32 -8.77 20.09
C LYS A 120 -8.35 -7.94 19.27
N ILE A 121 -7.11 -7.87 19.74
CA ILE A 121 -5.98 -7.36 18.97
C ILE A 121 -5.36 -8.53 18.22
N ARG A 122 -5.17 -8.35 16.91
CA ARG A 122 -4.50 -9.31 16.03
C ARG A 122 -3.20 -8.74 15.49
N VAL A 123 -2.15 -9.56 15.53
CA VAL A 123 -0.91 -9.35 14.79
C VAL A 123 -0.78 -10.47 13.77
N ALA A 124 -0.77 -10.13 12.48
CA ALA A 124 -0.53 -11.06 11.39
C ALA A 124 0.83 -10.77 10.75
N LEU A 125 1.68 -11.79 10.64
CA LEU A 125 3.00 -11.69 10.01
C LEU A 125 3.06 -12.50 8.72
N SER A 126 3.66 -11.93 7.68
CA SER A 126 3.85 -12.62 6.39
C SER A 126 5.14 -12.19 5.72
N THR A 127 5.61 -12.97 4.73
CA THR A 127 6.83 -12.66 3.97
C THR A 127 6.56 -11.83 2.72
N SER A 128 5.31 -11.44 2.48
CA SER A 128 4.87 -10.72 1.29
C SER A 128 3.68 -9.82 1.64
N TYR A 129 3.64 -8.63 1.04
CA TYR A 129 2.53 -7.70 1.14
C TYR A 129 2.30 -7.00 -0.21
N TRP A 130 2.17 -7.81 -1.26
CA TRP A 130 1.94 -7.35 -2.62
C TRP A 130 0.49 -6.87 -2.80
N PRO A 131 0.22 -5.73 -3.46
CA PRO A 131 1.15 -4.92 -4.25
C PRO A 131 1.87 -3.80 -3.50
N ILE A 132 1.59 -3.59 -2.22
CA ILE A 132 2.21 -2.49 -1.44
C ILE A 132 3.74 -2.60 -1.43
N ALA A 133 4.27 -3.81 -1.31
CA ALA A 133 5.70 -4.08 -1.38
C ALA A 133 6.04 -5.03 -2.53
N TRP A 134 7.05 -4.65 -3.32
CA TRP A 134 7.62 -5.55 -4.32
C TRP A 134 8.23 -6.79 -3.64
N PRO A 135 8.04 -8.03 -4.17
CA PRO A 135 8.52 -9.23 -3.51
C PRO A 135 10.05 -9.34 -3.53
N ALA A 136 10.61 -10.02 -2.54
CA ALA A 136 12.02 -10.43 -2.50
C ALA A 136 12.39 -11.31 -3.72
N PRO A 137 13.68 -11.44 -4.10
CA PRO A 137 14.09 -12.19 -5.30
C PRO A 137 13.84 -13.70 -5.21
N GLU A 138 13.67 -14.22 -3.99
CA GLU A 138 13.35 -15.61 -3.70
C GLU A 138 12.21 -15.67 -2.68
N LYS A 139 11.57 -16.84 -2.52
CA LYS A 139 10.55 -17.08 -1.50
C LYS A 139 11.22 -17.55 -0.20
N PRO A 140 11.35 -16.70 0.83
CA PRO A 140 11.97 -17.10 2.08
C PRO A 140 10.99 -17.83 3.00
N THR A 141 11.53 -18.71 3.83
CA THR A 141 10.92 -19.18 5.07
C THR A 141 11.47 -18.35 6.22
N ILE A 142 10.60 -17.63 6.93
CA ILE A 142 10.94 -16.94 8.17
C ILE A 142 10.44 -17.78 9.34
N THR A 143 11.32 -18.04 10.32
CA THR A 143 10.96 -18.69 11.58
C THR A 143 11.05 -17.68 12.72
N LEU A 144 10.00 -17.59 13.54
CA LEU A 144 9.98 -16.78 14.75
C LEU A 144 10.40 -17.62 15.95
N THR A 145 11.26 -17.06 16.81
CA THR A 145 11.55 -17.67 18.11
C THR A 145 10.35 -17.45 19.04
N SER A 146 9.76 -18.53 19.53
CA SER A 146 8.61 -18.44 20.44
C SER A 146 8.99 -17.79 21.78
N GLY A 147 8.06 -17.03 22.36
CA GLY A 147 8.22 -16.41 23.68
C GLY A 147 9.13 -15.19 23.73
N THR A 148 9.69 -14.73 22.60
CA THR A 148 10.57 -13.54 22.54
C THR A 148 9.92 -12.34 21.87
N GLY A 149 8.70 -12.50 21.33
CA GLY A 149 8.00 -11.44 20.61
C GLY A 149 7.24 -10.50 21.53
N ALA A 150 7.09 -9.23 21.13
CA ALA A 150 6.29 -8.24 21.84
C ALA A 150 5.60 -7.28 20.86
N LEU A 151 4.36 -6.91 21.17
CA LEU A 151 3.64 -5.79 20.56
C LEU A 151 3.70 -4.61 21.53
N MET A 152 4.23 -3.48 21.08
CA MET A 152 4.31 -2.23 21.82
C MET A 152 3.30 -1.25 21.22
N LEU A 153 2.32 -0.83 22.02
CA LEU A 153 1.32 0.15 21.61
C LEU A 153 1.63 1.52 22.22
N PRO A 154 1.58 2.61 21.44
CA PRO A 154 1.67 3.97 21.98
C PRO A 154 0.34 4.34 22.63
N VAL A 155 0.14 3.82 23.83
CA VAL A 155 -1.10 4.01 24.59
C VAL A 155 -1.18 5.45 25.09
N ARG A 156 -2.25 6.15 24.70
CA ARG A 156 -2.55 7.49 25.19
C ARG A 156 -3.02 7.38 26.64
N SER A 157 -2.37 8.12 27.55
CA SER A 157 -2.80 8.19 28.96
C SER A 157 -4.08 9.01 29.08
N GLU A 158 -5.08 8.50 29.81
CA GLU A 158 -6.29 9.26 30.15
C GLU A 158 -5.94 10.46 31.06
N GLY A 159 -6.61 11.60 30.84
CA GLY A 159 -6.75 12.63 31.88
C GLY A 159 -5.92 13.91 31.81
N SER A 160 -4.97 14.12 30.89
CA SER A 160 -4.18 15.36 30.88
C SER A 160 -4.72 16.49 30.00
N VAL A 161 -5.65 16.22 29.07
CA VAL A 161 -6.09 17.24 28.08
C VAL A 161 -7.59 17.23 27.77
N GLU A 162 -8.35 16.19 28.12
CA GLU A 162 -9.75 16.03 27.68
C GLU A 162 -10.70 17.11 28.20
N ALA A 163 -10.46 17.62 29.42
CA ALA A 163 -11.22 18.73 29.97
C ALA A 163 -10.93 20.07 29.26
N GLU A 164 -9.85 20.14 28.48
CA GLU A 164 -9.39 21.33 27.75
C GLU A 164 -9.62 21.22 26.24
N LEU A 165 -10.08 20.07 25.73
CA LEU A 165 -10.37 19.90 24.30
C LEU A 165 -11.63 20.71 23.93
N HIS A 166 -11.46 21.63 22.99
CA HIS A 166 -12.57 22.30 22.35
C HIS A 166 -13.24 21.34 21.36
N GLU A 167 -14.57 21.46 21.23
CA GLU A 167 -15.28 20.82 20.14
C GLU A 167 -14.68 21.30 18.81
N PHE A 168 -14.37 20.36 17.91
CA PHE A 168 -13.95 20.72 16.56
C PHE A 168 -15.05 21.54 15.91
N GLN A 169 -14.70 22.75 15.49
CA GLN A 169 -15.60 23.58 14.70
C GLN A 169 -15.76 22.96 13.30
N GLU A 170 -16.76 23.43 12.56
CA GLU A 170 -16.91 23.05 11.17
C GLU A 170 -15.62 23.32 10.39
N ALA A 171 -15.29 22.42 9.45
CA ALA A 171 -14.08 22.54 8.66
C ALA A 171 -14.05 23.87 7.90
N GLU A 172 -13.04 24.69 8.15
CA GLU A 172 -12.82 25.93 7.43
C GLU A 172 -12.02 25.64 6.15
N GLY A 173 -12.54 26.10 5.01
CA GLY A 173 -11.88 25.95 3.71
C GLY A 173 -12.18 27.14 2.81
N ALA A 174 -11.36 27.30 1.77
CA ALA A 174 -11.69 28.24 0.70
C ALA A 174 -13.01 27.83 0.03
N ALA A 175 -13.77 28.82 -0.47
CA ALA A 175 -14.95 28.52 -1.27
C ALA A 175 -14.54 27.61 -2.45
N PRO A 176 -15.27 26.51 -2.72
CA PRO A 176 -14.97 25.62 -3.82
C PRO A 176 -14.86 26.38 -5.14
N LEU A 177 -13.91 25.99 -5.99
CA LEU A 177 -13.83 26.54 -7.34
C LEU A 177 -15.13 26.26 -8.08
N ARG A 178 -15.67 27.28 -8.73
CA ARG A 178 -16.79 27.11 -9.65
C ARG A 178 -16.32 26.27 -10.83
N LYS A 179 -17.05 25.19 -11.10
CA LYS A 179 -16.71 24.21 -12.11
C LYS A 179 -17.98 23.64 -12.74
N THR A 180 -17.86 23.24 -13.99
CA THR A 180 -18.84 22.46 -14.73
C THR A 180 -18.29 21.06 -14.95
N ILE A 181 -19.04 20.05 -14.53
CA ILE A 181 -18.70 18.65 -14.77
C ILE A 181 -19.43 18.24 -16.05
N SER A 182 -18.67 17.89 -17.09
CA SER A 182 -19.21 17.47 -18.38
C SER A 182 -19.24 15.95 -18.56
N ARG A 183 -18.42 15.24 -17.78
CA ARG A 183 -18.45 13.79 -17.59
C ARG A 183 -18.13 13.50 -16.12
N ASP A 184 -18.94 12.68 -15.47
CA ASP A 184 -18.71 12.24 -14.10
C ASP A 184 -17.51 11.29 -14.04
N SER A 185 -16.86 11.23 -12.88
CA SER A 185 -15.79 10.26 -12.63
C SER A 185 -16.36 8.86 -12.47
N ASP A 186 -15.61 7.85 -12.89
CA ASP A 186 -15.93 6.43 -12.72
C ASP A 186 -14.70 5.65 -12.25
N TYR A 187 -14.93 4.68 -11.38
CA TYR A 187 -13.86 3.95 -10.70
C TYR A 187 -14.21 2.48 -10.58
N GLN A 188 -13.24 1.63 -10.90
CA GLN A 188 -13.36 0.19 -10.79
C GLN A 188 -12.08 -0.39 -10.19
N TRP A 189 -12.25 -1.31 -9.24
CA TRP A 189 -11.17 -2.12 -8.72
C TRP A 189 -11.63 -3.57 -8.68
N GLU A 190 -10.95 -4.42 -9.44
CA GLU A 190 -11.17 -5.86 -9.46
C GLU A 190 -9.94 -6.62 -8.97
N VAL A 191 -10.19 -7.66 -8.17
CA VAL A 191 -9.18 -8.65 -7.79
C VAL A 191 -9.64 -10.00 -8.30
N THR A 192 -8.84 -10.60 -9.18
CA THR A 192 -9.14 -11.88 -9.82
C THR A 192 -8.05 -12.90 -9.53
N THR A 193 -8.42 -14.17 -9.54
CA THR A 193 -7.48 -15.29 -9.49
C THR A 193 -7.85 -16.28 -10.58
N ASP A 194 -6.94 -16.49 -11.52
CA ASP A 194 -7.08 -17.56 -12.50
C ASP A 194 -6.84 -18.90 -11.80
N MET A 195 -7.89 -19.68 -11.62
CA MET A 195 -7.82 -20.97 -10.92
C MET A 195 -6.99 -22.04 -11.64
N LYS A 196 -6.72 -21.88 -12.94
CA LYS A 196 -5.88 -22.80 -13.71
C LYS A 196 -4.40 -22.44 -13.59
N SER A 197 -4.07 -21.16 -13.73
CA SER A 197 -2.67 -20.70 -13.68
C SER A 197 -2.20 -20.33 -12.27
N GLY A 198 -3.10 -20.06 -11.34
CA GLY A 198 -2.81 -19.59 -9.98
C GLY A 198 -2.47 -18.10 -9.90
N VAL A 199 -2.46 -17.37 -11.02
CA VAL A 199 -2.09 -15.94 -11.05
C VAL A 199 -3.19 -15.10 -10.44
N LEU A 200 -2.80 -14.26 -9.47
CA LEU A 200 -3.63 -13.19 -8.94
C LEU A 200 -3.39 -11.93 -9.75
N THR A 201 -4.46 -11.28 -10.20
CA THR A 201 -4.40 -9.99 -10.92
C THR A 201 -5.33 -9.01 -10.25
N GLU A 202 -4.78 -7.85 -9.92
CA GLU A 202 -5.50 -6.68 -9.48
C GLU A 202 -5.56 -5.70 -10.66
N HIS A 203 -6.76 -5.30 -11.04
CA HIS A 203 -7.01 -4.31 -12.09
C HIS A 203 -7.70 -3.11 -11.45
N GLN A 204 -7.13 -1.93 -11.63
CA GLN A 204 -7.75 -0.68 -11.24
C GLN A 204 -7.91 0.22 -12.45
N TRP A 205 -9.13 0.69 -12.66
CA TRP A 205 -9.48 1.67 -13.68
C TRP A 205 -10.05 2.92 -13.01
N PHE A 206 -9.49 4.06 -13.34
CA PHE A 206 -9.94 5.37 -12.88
C PHE A 206 -10.17 6.26 -14.10
N ASP A 207 -11.36 6.86 -14.19
CA ASP A 207 -11.64 8.02 -15.02
C ASP A 207 -12.03 9.15 -14.06
N GLU A 208 -11.21 10.19 -13.96
CA GLU A 208 -11.52 11.35 -13.11
C GLU A 208 -12.66 12.23 -13.67
N GLY A 209 -13.20 11.84 -14.83
CA GLY A 209 -14.22 12.56 -15.56
C GLY A 209 -13.64 13.72 -16.36
N ARG A 210 -14.50 14.67 -16.70
CA ARG A 210 -14.10 15.87 -17.44
C ARG A 210 -14.68 17.12 -16.81
N VAL A 211 -13.79 17.91 -16.21
CA VAL A 211 -14.13 19.06 -15.38
C VAL A 211 -13.59 20.33 -16.00
N THR A 212 -14.45 21.32 -16.23
CA THR A 212 -14.05 22.67 -16.64
C THR A 212 -14.19 23.61 -15.45
N TYR A 213 -13.10 24.25 -15.07
CA TYR A 213 -13.10 25.28 -14.03
C TYR A 213 -13.39 26.65 -14.64
N ASP A 214 -14.32 27.41 -14.04
CA ASP A 214 -14.71 28.75 -14.52
C ASP A 214 -13.55 29.75 -14.40
N HIS A 215 -12.65 29.50 -13.44
CA HIS A 215 -11.42 30.27 -13.27
C HIS A 215 -10.44 29.99 -14.42
N HIS A 216 -9.48 30.91 -14.62
CA HIS A 216 -8.44 30.79 -15.65
C HIS A 216 -8.94 30.65 -17.10
N ASP A 217 -10.10 31.26 -17.41
CA ASP A 217 -10.71 31.30 -18.74
C ASP A 217 -11.19 29.93 -19.27
N GLY A 218 -11.74 29.08 -18.39
CA GLY A 218 -12.37 27.82 -18.78
C GLY A 218 -11.39 26.66 -18.92
N TRP A 219 -10.53 26.46 -17.90
CA TRP A 219 -9.54 25.38 -17.88
C TRP A 219 -10.20 24.03 -17.70
N THR A 220 -10.09 23.15 -18.68
CA THR A 220 -10.65 21.79 -18.65
C THR A 220 -9.57 20.77 -18.36
N VAL A 221 -9.88 19.82 -17.47
CA VAL A 221 -9.01 18.70 -17.08
C VAL A 221 -9.76 17.40 -17.26
N GLU A 222 -9.04 16.40 -17.76
CA GLU A 222 -9.47 15.02 -17.89
C GLU A 222 -8.26 14.12 -17.65
N SER A 223 -8.44 13.07 -16.85
CA SER A 223 -7.39 12.12 -16.51
C SER A 223 -7.95 10.71 -16.45
N THR A 224 -7.22 9.75 -16.99
CA THR A 224 -7.52 8.32 -16.84
C THR A 224 -6.30 7.53 -16.43
N HIS A 225 -6.51 6.50 -15.63
CA HIS A 225 -5.48 5.60 -15.13
C HIS A 225 -5.97 4.16 -15.22
N ASP A 226 -5.18 3.32 -15.90
CA ASP A 226 -5.44 1.90 -16.13
C ASP A 226 -4.25 1.09 -15.62
N GLU A 227 -4.44 0.35 -14.53
CA GLU A 227 -3.35 -0.30 -13.82
C GLU A 227 -3.63 -1.77 -13.54
N TYR A 228 -2.70 -2.61 -13.98
CA TYR A 228 -2.67 -4.04 -13.70
C TYR A 228 -1.48 -4.39 -12.82
N ARG A 229 -1.74 -5.07 -11.71
CA ARG A 229 -0.72 -5.68 -10.85
C ARG A 229 -0.98 -7.17 -10.80
N SER A 230 -0.01 -7.99 -11.21
CA SER A 230 -0.18 -9.44 -11.23
C SER A 230 0.99 -10.18 -10.58
N ILE A 231 0.70 -11.30 -9.95
CA ILE A 231 1.72 -12.18 -9.35
C ILE A 231 1.19 -13.63 -9.23
N HIS A 232 2.09 -14.60 -9.40
CA HIS A 232 1.88 -15.99 -9.01
C HIS A 232 2.36 -16.20 -7.55
N PRO A 233 1.55 -16.80 -6.66
CA PRO A 233 1.86 -16.89 -5.22
C PRO A 233 3.10 -17.74 -4.88
N ASP A 234 3.55 -18.59 -5.79
CA ASP A 234 4.77 -19.39 -5.63
C ASP A 234 5.97 -18.90 -6.43
N ASP A 235 5.83 -17.83 -7.22
CA ASP A 235 6.92 -17.27 -8.01
C ASP A 235 7.04 -15.75 -7.79
N PRO A 236 7.91 -15.29 -6.88
CA PRO A 236 8.05 -13.86 -6.61
C PRO A 236 8.59 -13.07 -7.83
N LEU A 237 9.25 -13.73 -8.79
CA LEU A 237 9.76 -13.06 -10.00
C LEU A 237 8.67 -12.83 -11.05
N SER A 238 7.50 -13.44 -10.88
CA SER A 238 6.33 -13.20 -11.74
C SER A 238 5.61 -11.88 -11.45
N ALA A 239 6.00 -11.15 -10.40
CA ALA A 239 5.45 -9.85 -10.08
C ALA A 239 5.60 -8.88 -11.26
N LYS A 240 4.47 -8.30 -11.66
CA LYS A 240 4.35 -7.37 -12.78
C LYS A 240 3.43 -6.22 -12.38
N LEU A 241 3.86 -5.01 -12.72
CA LEU A 241 3.05 -3.79 -12.66
C LEU A 241 3.00 -3.18 -14.06
N ASP A 242 1.82 -2.90 -14.56
CA ASP A 242 1.57 -2.43 -15.93
C ASP A 242 0.55 -1.29 -15.86
N ILE A 243 0.99 -0.07 -16.11
CA ILE A 243 0.21 1.15 -15.89
C ILE A 243 0.13 1.95 -17.19
N THR A 244 -1.06 2.39 -17.55
CA THR A 244 -1.26 3.45 -18.53
C THR A 244 -1.94 4.65 -17.87
N TRP A 245 -1.34 5.83 -17.98
CA TRP A 245 -1.90 7.08 -17.48
C TRP A 245 -2.07 8.06 -18.63
N THR A 246 -3.26 8.64 -18.74
CA THR A 246 -3.57 9.70 -19.71
C THR A 246 -3.94 10.97 -18.97
N GLU A 247 -3.32 12.09 -19.34
CA GLU A 247 -3.64 13.42 -18.85
C GLU A 247 -4.04 14.30 -20.03
N HIS A 248 -5.05 15.15 -19.84
CA HIS A 248 -5.52 16.07 -20.85
C HIS A 248 -5.94 17.41 -20.23
N PHE A 249 -5.39 18.48 -20.79
CA PHE A 249 -5.68 19.86 -20.43
C PHE A 249 -6.15 20.64 -21.66
N GLU A 250 -7.24 21.38 -21.54
CA GLU A 250 -7.76 22.23 -22.61
C GLU A 250 -8.13 23.63 -22.11
N ARG A 251 -7.89 24.63 -22.97
CA ARG A 251 -8.41 25.99 -22.80
C ARG A 251 -8.41 26.72 -24.15
N ALA A 252 -9.57 27.25 -24.54
CA ALA A 252 -9.75 27.97 -25.80
C ALA A 252 -9.25 27.18 -27.03
N ASP A 253 -8.23 27.67 -27.73
CA ASP A 253 -7.60 27.05 -28.91
C ASP A 253 -6.35 26.21 -28.57
N TRP A 254 -6.10 25.99 -27.28
CA TRP A 254 -4.97 25.24 -26.76
C TRP A 254 -5.43 23.97 -26.07
N ALA A 255 -4.84 22.84 -26.43
CA ALA A 255 -4.95 21.57 -25.74
C ALA A 255 -3.57 20.92 -25.63
N VAL A 256 -3.29 20.28 -24.50
CA VAL A 256 -2.11 19.43 -24.29
C VAL A 256 -2.56 18.13 -23.66
N SER A 257 -2.06 17.02 -24.19
CA SER A 257 -2.26 15.71 -23.57
C SER A 257 -0.96 14.95 -23.47
N SER A 258 -0.91 14.01 -22.54
CA SER A 258 0.16 13.04 -22.45
C SER A 258 -0.40 11.65 -22.18
N VAL A 259 0.15 10.66 -22.85
CA VAL A 259 -0.07 9.25 -22.53
C VAL A 259 1.26 8.69 -22.05
N THR A 260 1.25 8.10 -20.86
CA THR A 260 2.39 7.34 -20.34
C THR A 260 1.99 5.89 -20.19
N HIS A 261 2.88 5.00 -20.57
CA HIS A 261 2.76 3.57 -20.31
C HIS A 261 4.01 3.13 -19.55
N THR A 262 3.86 2.45 -18.42
CA THR A 262 4.97 1.98 -17.58
C THR A 262 4.75 0.52 -17.21
N LEU A 263 5.73 -0.31 -17.58
CA LEU A 263 5.81 -1.72 -17.22
C LEU A 263 7.00 -1.96 -16.29
N VAL A 264 6.73 -2.45 -15.09
CA VAL A 264 7.73 -2.90 -14.13
C VAL A 264 7.67 -4.42 -14.00
N THR A 265 8.82 -5.06 -14.15
CA THR A 265 9.01 -6.50 -13.92
C THR A 265 10.30 -6.73 -13.15
N SER A 266 10.59 -7.97 -12.76
CA SER A 266 11.85 -8.26 -12.08
C SER A 266 12.46 -9.61 -12.46
N THR A 267 13.75 -9.71 -12.23
CA THR A 267 14.53 -10.95 -12.24
C THR A 267 15.12 -11.17 -10.84
N ALA A 268 15.88 -12.25 -10.66
CA ALA A 268 16.59 -12.49 -9.41
C ALA A 268 17.62 -11.39 -9.07
N THR A 269 18.11 -10.64 -10.06
CA THR A 269 19.20 -9.67 -9.89
C THR A 269 18.85 -8.24 -10.26
N GLU A 270 17.73 -8.01 -10.95
CA GLU A 270 17.36 -6.69 -11.47
C GLU A 270 15.86 -6.42 -11.37
N ILE A 271 15.49 -5.17 -11.08
CA ILE A 271 14.18 -4.60 -11.39
C ILE A 271 14.27 -3.96 -12.77
N LYS A 272 13.33 -4.27 -13.65
CA LYS A 272 13.27 -3.75 -15.02
C LYS A 272 12.10 -2.81 -15.16
N VAL A 273 12.35 -1.63 -15.73
CA VAL A 273 11.35 -0.61 -15.99
C VAL A 273 11.37 -0.28 -17.47
N GLU A 274 10.26 -0.54 -18.13
CA GLU A 274 9.97 -0.06 -19.47
C GLU A 274 8.96 1.06 -19.36
N ALA A 275 9.24 2.21 -19.97
CA ALA A 275 8.30 3.32 -19.98
C ALA A 275 8.27 3.97 -21.36
N ASP A 276 7.10 4.43 -21.76
CA ASP A 276 6.85 5.14 -23.01
C ASP A 276 6.01 6.39 -22.68
N LEU A 277 6.37 7.53 -23.27
CA LEU A 277 5.69 8.82 -23.13
C LEU A 277 5.43 9.39 -24.52
N GLU A 278 4.18 9.75 -24.79
CA GLU A 278 3.77 10.57 -25.92
C GLU A 278 3.14 11.86 -25.37
N VAL A 279 3.56 13.02 -25.88
CA VAL A 279 2.97 14.32 -25.55
C VAL A 279 2.46 14.97 -26.83
N ARG A 280 1.21 15.42 -26.79
CA ARG A 280 0.58 16.15 -27.88
C ARG A 280 0.28 17.58 -27.47
N MET A 281 0.42 18.49 -28.44
CA MET A 281 -0.17 19.82 -28.38
C MET A 281 -1.18 19.91 -29.52
N ASN A 282 -2.46 20.07 -29.16
CA ASN A 282 -3.58 19.91 -30.07
C ASN A 282 -3.49 18.53 -30.78
N ALA A 283 -3.54 18.49 -32.11
CA ALA A 283 -3.45 17.25 -32.88
C ALA A 283 -2.01 16.78 -33.14
N GLU A 284 -1.01 17.59 -32.83
CA GLU A 284 0.40 17.33 -33.19
C GLU A 284 1.15 16.66 -32.03
N VAL A 285 1.90 15.59 -32.32
CA VAL A 285 2.84 15.01 -31.37
C VAL A 285 4.07 15.92 -31.29
N VAL A 286 4.30 16.50 -30.12
CA VAL A 286 5.40 17.45 -29.90
C VAL A 286 6.58 16.83 -29.16
N HIS A 287 6.36 15.69 -28.50
CA HIS A 287 7.41 14.94 -27.83
C HIS A 287 7.06 13.46 -27.72
N GLU A 288 8.05 12.61 -27.96
CA GLU A 288 7.99 11.17 -27.67
C GLU A 288 9.27 10.75 -26.98
N ARG A 289 9.15 9.84 -26.03
CA ARG A 289 10.31 9.26 -25.36
C ARG A 289 10.02 7.86 -24.86
N ALA A 290 11.01 6.99 -25.00
CA ALA A 290 11.00 5.65 -24.45
C ALA A 290 12.20 5.44 -23.54
N TRP A 291 11.99 4.69 -22.47
CA TRP A 291 13.01 4.24 -21.52
C TRP A 291 12.93 2.74 -21.38
N ARG A 292 14.10 2.09 -21.35
CA ARG A 292 14.26 0.67 -21.03
C ARG A 292 15.42 0.59 -20.05
N LEU A 293 15.08 0.49 -18.77
CA LEU A 293 16.00 0.62 -17.65
C LEU A 293 16.05 -0.71 -16.89
N ALA A 294 17.25 -1.05 -16.41
CA ALA A 294 17.47 -2.17 -15.51
C ALA A 294 18.26 -1.66 -14.31
N PHE A 295 17.75 -1.94 -13.11
CA PHE A 295 18.34 -1.52 -11.85
C PHE A 295 18.73 -2.76 -11.06
N PRO A 296 19.97 -2.87 -10.56
CA PRO A 296 20.38 -4.00 -9.76
C PRO A 296 19.54 -4.06 -8.47
N ARG A 297 19.19 -5.27 -8.05
CA ARG A 297 18.51 -5.54 -6.78
C ARG A 297 19.51 -5.38 -5.64
N GLN A 298 19.51 -4.21 -5.02
CA GLN A 298 20.37 -3.89 -3.88
C GLN A 298 19.82 -4.50 -2.58
N LEU A 299 19.85 -5.84 -2.50
CA LEU A 299 19.29 -6.61 -1.39
C LEU A 299 17.77 -6.43 -1.21
N LEU A 300 17.08 -6.09 -2.29
CA LEU A 300 15.62 -6.01 -2.39
C LEU A 300 15.10 -7.13 -3.27
#